data_AF-A0A3M1U0U5-F1
#
_entry.id   AF-A0A3M1U0U5-F1
#
_cell.length_a   1.000
_cell.length_b   1.000
_cell.length_c   1.000
_cell.angle_alpha   90.00
_cell.angle_beta   90.00
_cell.angle_gamma   90.00
#
_symmetry.space_group_name_H-M   'P 1'
#
loop_
_entity.id
_entity.type
_entity.pdbx_description
1 polymer ?
#
loop_
_entity_poly.entity_id
_entity_poly.type
_entity_poly.pdbx_seq_one_letter_code
_entity_poly.pdbx_strand_id
1 'polypeptide(L)'
;MKQSEYIIAQTRRWVESFVVGLNLCPFAANPLRQGKVRFALSQAQGVADLLQDLAAELSHLAQTPPEQVETTLLIHPEVLQDFADYNDFLDLAEALLVDMDLEGVIQIASFHPHYHFAGTDAHAPENATNRSPYPMLHLLREDSVEAAVASHPDVASIPQRNIALLRKRSSQRGGEEEAS
;
A
#
# COMPACT_ATOMS: atom_id res chain seq x y z
N MET A 1 -22.70 10.79 4.30
CA MET A 1 -21.65 9.75 4.15
C MET A 1 -20.94 9.67 5.49
N LYS A 2 -20.87 8.49 6.09
CA LYS A 2 -20.15 8.29 7.37
C LYS A 2 -18.64 8.51 7.12
N GLN A 3 -17.90 8.95 8.14
CA GLN A 3 -16.45 9.20 8.04
C GLN A 3 -15.69 7.98 7.50
N SER A 4 -16.08 6.77 7.93
CA SER A 4 -15.53 5.51 7.43
C SER A 4 -15.71 5.31 5.92
N GLU A 5 -16.92 5.57 5.40
CA GLU A 5 -17.23 5.48 3.97
C GLU A 5 -16.41 6.49 3.16
N TYR A 6 -16.18 7.69 3.71
CA TYR A 6 -15.35 8.71 3.09
C TYR A 6 -13.89 8.27 2.97
N ILE A 7 -13.31 7.73 4.03
CA ILE A 7 -11.91 7.26 4.07
C ILE A 7 -11.69 6.13 3.06
N ILE A 8 -12.60 5.15 3.02
CA ILE A 8 -12.52 4.06 2.05
C ILE A 8 -12.66 4.60 0.62
N ALA A 9 -13.61 5.50 0.37
CA ALA A 9 -13.80 6.09 -0.95
C ALA A 9 -12.61 6.97 -1.39
N GLN A 10 -11.94 7.67 -0.47
CA GLN A 10 -10.72 8.42 -0.74
C GLN A 10 -9.56 7.49 -1.08
N THR A 11 -9.38 6.42 -0.30
CA THR A 11 -8.31 5.44 -0.53
C THR A 11 -8.51 4.72 -1.87
N ARG A 12 -9.73 4.28 -2.18
CA ARG A 12 -10.07 3.69 -3.48
C ARG A 12 -9.75 4.64 -4.63
N ARG A 13 -10.16 5.92 -4.54
CA ARG A 13 -9.85 6.92 -5.56
C ARG A 13 -8.37 7.16 -5.72
N TRP A 14 -7.60 7.12 -4.63
CA TRP A 14 -6.14 7.19 -4.68
C TRP A 14 -5.55 5.98 -5.42
N VAL A 15 -5.99 4.75 -5.14
CA VAL A 15 -5.54 3.57 -5.89
C VAL A 15 -5.88 3.71 -7.38
N GLU A 16 -7.11 4.11 -7.72
CA GLU A 16 -7.56 4.26 -9.11
C GLU A 16 -6.78 5.33 -9.88
N SER A 17 -6.57 6.51 -9.28
CA SER A 17 -5.99 7.66 -9.97
C SER A 17 -4.46 7.73 -9.90
N PHE A 18 -3.88 7.38 -8.75
CA PHE A 18 -2.45 7.48 -8.50
C PHE A 18 -1.75 6.17 -8.86
N VAL A 19 -2.15 5.05 -8.26
CA VAL A 19 -1.47 3.76 -8.47
C VAL A 19 -1.75 3.22 -9.87
N VAL A 20 -3.02 3.11 -10.25
CA VAL A 20 -3.44 2.59 -11.57
C VAL A 20 -3.35 3.67 -12.64
N GLY A 21 -3.86 4.87 -12.39
CA GLY A 21 -3.89 5.95 -13.37
C GLY A 21 -2.50 6.45 -13.81
N LEU A 22 -1.47 6.36 -12.96
CA LEU A 22 -0.09 6.65 -13.33
C LEU A 22 0.71 5.39 -13.70
N ASN A 23 0.05 4.24 -13.69
CA ASN A 23 0.64 2.94 -13.94
C ASN A 23 1.88 2.71 -13.05
N LEU A 24 1.80 3.01 -11.74
CA LEU A 24 2.91 2.80 -10.80
C LEU A 24 3.08 1.31 -10.51
N CYS A 25 1.96 0.59 -10.37
CA CYS A 25 1.96 -0.86 -10.22
C CYS A 25 1.15 -1.48 -11.37
N PRO A 26 1.79 -2.24 -12.29
CA PRO A 26 1.08 -2.89 -13.39
C PRO A 26 0.10 -3.97 -12.91
N PHE A 27 0.29 -4.45 -11.67
CA PHE A 27 -0.48 -5.55 -11.08
C PHE A 27 -1.78 -5.07 -10.40
N ALA A 28 -1.87 -3.81 -10.01
CA ALA A 28 -2.99 -3.29 -9.24
C ALA A 28 -4.30 -3.16 -10.04
N ALA A 29 -4.23 -2.97 -11.36
CA ALA A 29 -5.39 -2.64 -12.18
C ALA A 29 -6.40 -3.80 -12.31
N ASN A 30 -5.92 -5.03 -12.47
CA ASN A 30 -6.80 -6.17 -12.70
C ASN A 30 -7.60 -6.58 -11.45
N PRO A 31 -6.98 -6.80 -10.28
CA PRO A 31 -7.72 -7.12 -9.05
C PRO A 31 -8.71 -6.03 -8.68
N LEU A 32 -8.33 -4.76 -8.85
CA LEU A 32 -9.20 -3.61 -8.55
C LEU A 32 -10.46 -3.60 -9.41
N ARG A 33 -10.31 -3.77 -10.74
CA ARG A 33 -11.42 -3.80 -11.68
C ARG A 33 -12.33 -5.02 -11.46
N GLN A 34 -11.76 -6.16 -11.08
CA GLN A 34 -12.51 -7.38 -10.77
C GLN A 34 -13.18 -7.33 -9.38
N GLY A 35 -12.98 -6.27 -8.60
CA GLY A 35 -13.55 -6.15 -7.25
C GLY A 35 -12.89 -7.06 -6.22
N LYS A 36 -11.69 -7.58 -6.50
CA LYS A 36 -10.94 -8.52 -5.65
C LYS A 36 -9.99 -7.83 -4.66
N VAL A 37 -10.02 -6.50 -4.60
CA VAL A 37 -9.32 -5.71 -3.59
C VAL A 37 -10.30 -5.41 -2.47
N ARG A 38 -10.05 -6.00 -1.30
CA ARG A 38 -10.77 -5.69 -0.06
C ARG A 38 -10.18 -4.42 0.55
N PHE A 39 -11.02 -3.45 0.88
CA PHE A 39 -10.62 -2.25 1.62
C PHE A 39 -11.17 -2.37 3.04
N ALA A 40 -10.31 -2.74 3.99
CA ALA A 40 -10.63 -2.88 5.39
C ALA A 40 -10.26 -1.59 6.13
N LEU A 41 -11.17 -1.06 6.94
CA LEU A 41 -10.91 0.11 7.78
C LEU A 41 -10.77 -0.34 9.23
N SER A 42 -9.58 -0.19 9.78
CA SER A 42 -9.29 -0.36 11.20
C SER A 42 -9.78 0.85 11.99
N GLN A 43 -10.33 0.60 13.18
CA GLN A 43 -10.67 1.62 14.17
C GLN A 43 -9.68 1.63 15.35
N ALA A 44 -8.57 0.91 15.21
CA ALA A 44 -7.54 0.84 16.23
C ALA A 44 -7.00 2.23 16.55
N GLN A 45 -6.85 2.51 17.85
CA GLN A 45 -6.24 3.75 18.37
C GLN A 45 -4.90 3.46 19.05
N GLY A 46 -4.45 2.21 19.00
CA GLY A 46 -3.20 1.76 19.59
C GLY A 46 -2.63 0.54 18.85
N VAL A 47 -1.34 0.30 19.04
CA VAL A 47 -0.59 -0.76 18.34
C VAL A 47 -1.17 -2.15 18.60
N ALA A 48 -1.56 -2.45 19.83
CA ALA A 48 -2.12 -3.76 20.19
C ALA A 48 -3.44 -4.05 19.44
N ASP A 49 -4.34 -3.06 19.39
CA ASP A 49 -5.60 -3.19 18.66
C ASP A 49 -5.35 -3.33 17.15
N LEU A 50 -4.36 -2.59 16.61
CA LEU A 50 -3.99 -2.71 15.20
C LEU A 50 -3.41 -4.07 14.86
N LEU A 51 -2.61 -4.68 15.74
CA LEU A 51 -2.12 -6.05 15.56
C LEU A 51 -3.26 -7.07 15.52
N GLN A 52 -4.30 -6.87 16.34
CA GLN A 52 -5.50 -7.72 16.29
C GLN A 52 -6.26 -7.57 14.97
N ASP A 53 -6.45 -6.33 14.52
CA ASP A 53 -7.08 -6.05 13.22
C ASP A 53 -6.25 -6.64 12.06
N LEU A 54 -4.93 -6.52 12.11
CA LEU A 54 -4.01 -7.12 11.13
C LEU A 54 -4.12 -8.64 11.13
N ALA A 55 -4.08 -9.29 12.30
CA ALA A 55 -4.23 -10.74 12.41
C ALA A 55 -5.57 -11.25 11.85
N ALA A 56 -6.65 -10.49 12.08
CA ALA A 56 -7.97 -10.81 11.54
C ALA A 56 -8.00 -10.71 10.01
N GLU A 57 -7.40 -9.66 9.43
CA GLU A 57 -7.37 -9.48 7.97
C GLU A 57 -6.39 -10.45 7.28
N LEU A 58 -5.27 -10.81 7.91
CA LEU A 58 -4.38 -11.88 7.46
C LEU A 58 -5.11 -13.23 7.44
N SER A 59 -5.79 -13.58 8.52
CA SER A 59 -6.60 -14.80 8.61
C SER A 59 -7.69 -14.82 7.55
N HIS A 60 -8.40 -13.71 7.37
CA HIS A 60 -9.44 -13.58 6.35
C HIS A 60 -8.87 -13.79 4.95
N LEU A 61 -7.75 -13.13 4.61
CA LEU A 61 -7.13 -13.29 3.29
C LEU A 61 -6.67 -14.74 3.09
N ALA A 62 -5.98 -15.34 4.05
CA ALA A 62 -5.51 -16.72 3.95
C ALA A 62 -6.66 -17.73 3.72
N GLN A 63 -7.81 -17.53 4.38
CA GLN A 63 -8.96 -18.46 4.31
C GLN A 63 -9.92 -18.19 3.16
N THR A 64 -9.85 -17.00 2.54
CA THR A 64 -10.72 -16.63 1.43
C THR A 64 -10.10 -17.06 0.10
N PRO A 65 -10.86 -17.66 -0.85
CA PRO A 65 -10.34 -17.95 -2.17
C PRO A 65 -9.88 -16.69 -2.93
N PRO A 66 -8.78 -16.74 -3.72
CA PRO A 66 -8.25 -15.59 -4.46
C PRO A 66 -9.23 -15.06 -5.53
N GLU A 67 -10.19 -15.87 -5.98
CA GLU A 67 -11.25 -15.42 -6.89
C GLU A 67 -12.24 -14.46 -6.23
N GLN A 68 -12.33 -14.48 -4.90
CA GLN A 68 -13.19 -13.58 -4.13
C GLN A 68 -12.41 -12.39 -3.58
N VAL A 69 -11.27 -12.65 -2.93
CA VAL A 69 -10.37 -11.62 -2.42
C VAL A 69 -8.94 -11.99 -2.73
N GLU A 70 -8.34 -11.21 -3.62
CA GLU A 70 -6.96 -11.40 -4.07
C GLU A 70 -5.98 -10.66 -3.16
N THR A 71 -6.36 -9.45 -2.71
CA THR A 71 -5.53 -8.62 -1.83
C THR A 71 -6.38 -7.83 -0.85
N THR A 72 -5.81 -7.45 0.29
CA THR A 72 -6.47 -6.58 1.28
C THR A 72 -5.65 -5.32 1.52
N LEU A 73 -6.29 -4.16 1.46
CA LEU A 73 -5.76 -2.89 1.97
C LEU A 73 -6.36 -2.61 3.34
N LEU A 74 -5.56 -2.73 4.39
CA LEU A 74 -5.91 -2.38 5.76
C LEU A 74 -5.55 -0.91 6.02
N ILE A 75 -6.57 -0.07 6.20
CA ILE A 75 -6.45 1.38 6.39
C ILE A 75 -6.62 1.67 7.87
N HIS A 76 -5.66 2.33 8.51
CA HIS A 76 -5.68 2.59 9.96
C HIS A 76 -5.44 4.09 10.24
N PRO A 77 -6.47 4.95 10.07
CA PRO A 77 -6.30 6.39 10.13
C PRO A 77 -6.11 6.95 11.56
N GLU A 78 -6.50 6.18 12.58
CA GLU A 78 -6.52 6.63 13.99
C GLU A 78 -5.29 6.16 14.80
N VAL A 79 -4.34 5.45 14.18
CA VAL A 79 -3.07 5.05 14.82
C VAL A 79 -1.89 5.09 13.84
N LEU A 80 -0.66 5.26 14.37
CA LEU A 80 0.60 5.30 13.61
C LEU A 80 0.66 6.42 12.57
N GLN A 81 0.30 7.65 12.96
CA GLN A 81 0.45 8.83 12.09
C GLN A 81 1.89 9.36 12.04
N ASP A 82 2.69 9.06 13.07
CA ASP A 82 4.12 9.30 13.05
C ASP A 82 4.81 8.19 12.25
N PHE A 83 5.69 8.56 11.33
CA PHE A 83 6.32 7.59 10.44
C PHE A 83 7.37 6.73 11.16
N ALA A 84 8.03 7.22 12.21
CA ALA A 84 8.98 6.42 12.96
C ALA A 84 8.25 5.31 13.72
N ASP A 85 7.17 5.65 14.43
CA ASP A 85 6.31 4.67 15.09
C ASP A 85 5.73 3.66 14.10
N TYR A 86 5.29 4.13 12.92
CA TYR A 86 4.82 3.26 11.84
C TYR A 86 5.91 2.31 11.34
N ASN A 87 7.14 2.80 11.16
CA ASN A 87 8.25 1.99 10.69
C ASN A 87 8.63 0.92 11.72
N ASP A 88 8.65 1.25 13.01
CA ASP A 88 8.89 0.29 14.10
C ASP A 88 7.78 -0.77 14.17
N PHE A 89 6.54 -0.40 13.84
CA PHE A 89 5.43 -1.35 13.77
C PHE A 89 5.60 -2.40 12.66
N LEU A 90 6.33 -2.11 11.58
CA LEU A 90 6.52 -3.08 10.50
C LEU A 90 7.24 -4.34 10.98
N ASP A 91 8.19 -4.22 11.92
CA ASP A 91 8.86 -5.39 12.52
C ASP A 91 7.87 -6.29 13.27
N LEU A 92 6.85 -5.70 13.91
CA LEU A 92 5.78 -6.44 14.58
C LEU A 92 4.84 -7.12 13.58
N ALA A 93 4.56 -6.45 12.45
CA ALA A 93 3.73 -6.99 11.39
C ALA A 93 4.40 -8.21 10.72
N GLU A 94 5.72 -8.14 10.48
CA GLU A 94 6.51 -9.27 9.95
C GLU A 94 6.58 -10.42 10.96
N ALA A 95 6.82 -10.14 12.25
CA ALA A 95 6.80 -11.16 13.29
C ALA A 95 5.44 -11.88 13.37
N LEU A 96 4.34 -11.15 13.18
CA LEU A 96 3.00 -11.73 13.15
C LEU A 96 2.77 -12.68 11.97
N LEU A 97 3.35 -12.41 10.79
CA LEU A 97 3.30 -13.35 9.66
C LEU A 97 3.95 -14.68 10.03
N VAL A 98 5.11 -14.63 10.69
CA VAL A 98 5.82 -15.84 11.15
C VAL A 98 4.99 -16.59 12.18
N ASP A 99 4.46 -15.89 13.19
CA ASP A 99 3.65 -16.50 14.26
C ASP A 99 2.36 -17.16 13.73
N MET A 100 1.86 -16.72 12.58
CA MET A 100 0.65 -17.25 11.93
C MET A 100 0.95 -18.28 10.83
N ASP A 101 2.20 -18.69 10.64
CA ASP A 101 2.65 -19.55 9.54
C ASP A 101 2.28 -19.00 8.14
N LEU A 102 2.34 -17.68 7.97
CA LEU A 102 2.01 -16.96 6.72
C LEU A 102 3.24 -16.37 6.02
N GLU A 103 4.44 -16.50 6.59
CA GLU A 103 5.70 -16.18 5.91
C GLU A 103 5.84 -17.01 4.62
N GLY A 104 6.16 -16.37 3.50
CA GLY A 104 6.21 -17.03 2.19
C GLY A 104 4.84 -17.26 1.54
N VAL A 105 3.75 -16.89 2.22
CA VAL A 105 2.37 -17.06 1.73
C VAL A 105 1.70 -15.70 1.50
N ILE A 106 1.86 -14.79 2.46
CA ILE A 106 1.39 -13.42 2.40
C ILE A 106 2.55 -12.48 2.70
N GLN A 107 2.76 -11.50 1.82
CA GLN A 107 3.68 -10.40 2.06
C GLN A 107 2.91 -9.12 2.42
N ILE A 108 3.53 -8.25 3.20
CA ILE A 108 2.99 -6.94 3.58
C ILE A 108 3.76 -5.84 2.86
N ALA A 109 3.05 -5.06 2.05
CA ALA A 109 3.58 -3.82 1.49
C ALA A 109 3.06 -2.61 2.29
N SER A 110 3.96 -1.68 2.61
CA SER A 110 3.71 -0.57 3.51
C SER A 110 3.51 0.76 2.78
N PHE A 111 2.55 1.55 3.26
CA PHE A 111 2.22 2.88 2.74
C PHE A 111 1.84 3.83 3.87
N HIS A 112 2.34 5.07 3.79
CA HIS A 112 2.16 6.07 4.84
C HIS A 112 2.13 7.50 4.25
N PRO A 113 1.36 8.46 4.78
CA PRO A 113 1.34 9.83 4.27
C PRO A 113 2.71 10.50 4.26
N HIS A 114 3.53 10.15 5.24
CA HIS A 114 4.89 10.64 5.43
C HIS A 114 5.95 9.59 5.09
N TYR A 115 5.64 8.63 4.21
CA TYR A 115 6.57 7.55 3.85
C TYR A 115 7.95 8.11 3.45
N HIS A 116 9.01 7.54 4.01
CA HIS A 116 10.39 7.90 3.78
C HIS A 116 11.28 6.65 3.76
N PHE A 117 11.83 6.31 2.61
CA PHE A 117 12.77 5.20 2.48
C PHE A 117 14.10 5.54 3.15
N ALA A 118 14.65 4.58 3.89
CA ALA A 118 15.95 4.71 4.52
C ALA A 118 17.03 5.09 3.49
N GLY A 119 17.83 6.10 3.82
CA GLY A 119 18.92 6.59 2.97
C GLY A 119 18.49 7.50 1.81
N THR A 120 17.21 7.84 1.66
CA THR A 120 16.74 8.83 0.67
C THR A 120 16.64 10.23 1.27
N ASP A 121 16.63 11.26 0.42
CA ASP A 121 16.27 12.62 0.83
C ASP A 121 14.76 12.71 1.14
N ALA A 122 14.33 13.55 2.10
CA ALA A 122 12.92 13.68 2.49
C ALA A 122 12.00 14.10 1.32
N HIS A 123 12.52 14.82 0.33
CA HIS A 123 11.83 15.25 -0.87
C HIS A 123 12.12 14.37 -2.09
N ALA A 124 12.85 13.26 -1.91
CA ALA A 124 13.14 12.33 -2.98
C ALA A 124 11.84 11.77 -3.60
N PRO A 125 11.70 11.77 -4.93
CA PRO A 125 10.51 11.25 -5.59
C PRO A 125 10.29 9.74 -5.41
N GLU A 126 11.32 9.00 -4.99
CA GLU A 126 11.19 7.60 -4.56
C GLU A 126 10.15 7.46 -3.44
N ASN A 127 10.20 8.33 -2.43
CA ASN A 127 9.27 8.29 -1.31
C ASN A 127 7.80 8.42 -1.74
N ALA A 128 7.56 9.19 -2.80
CA ALA A 128 6.22 9.43 -3.30
C ALA A 128 5.54 8.18 -3.90
N THR A 129 6.28 7.11 -4.21
CA THR A 129 5.66 5.85 -4.67
C THR A 129 4.84 5.17 -3.57
N ASN A 130 5.22 5.37 -2.31
CA ASN A 130 4.60 4.74 -1.15
C ASN A 130 3.84 5.74 -0.26
N ARG A 131 3.72 7.00 -0.69
CA ARG A 131 2.89 8.00 0.00
C ARG A 131 1.41 7.78 -0.28
N SER A 132 0.65 7.50 0.77
CA SER A 132 -0.79 7.25 0.74
C SER A 132 -1.58 8.33 1.48
N PRO A 133 -2.92 8.38 1.35
CA PRO A 133 -3.74 9.33 2.10
C PRO A 133 -3.80 9.07 3.62
N TYR A 134 -3.59 7.82 4.03
CA TYR A 134 -3.64 7.36 5.42
C TYR A 134 -2.56 6.30 5.65
N PRO A 135 -2.12 6.09 6.90
CA PRO A 135 -1.34 4.92 7.27
C PRO A 135 -2.11 3.65 6.86
N MET A 136 -1.45 2.75 6.13
CA MET A 136 -2.08 1.54 5.63
C MET A 136 -1.08 0.42 5.33
N LEU A 137 -1.57 -0.81 5.37
CA LEU A 137 -0.85 -2.02 4.97
C LEU A 137 -1.57 -2.68 3.80
N HIS A 138 -0.82 -3.14 2.81
CA HIS A 138 -1.33 -3.92 1.68
C HIS A 138 -0.88 -5.37 1.84
N LEU A 139 -1.84 -6.23 2.15
CA LEU A 139 -1.66 -7.67 2.26
C LEU A 139 -1.81 -8.29 0.87
N LEU A 140 -0.75 -8.96 0.43
CA LEU A 140 -0.61 -9.52 -0.92
C LEU A 140 -0.28 -11.01 -0.80
N ARG A 141 -0.93 -11.84 -1.60
CA ARG A 141 -0.54 -13.26 -1.71
C ARG A 141 0.75 -13.37 -2.52
N GLU A 142 1.72 -14.09 -2.01
CA GLU A 142 3.00 -14.26 -2.70
C GLU A 142 2.82 -14.98 -4.03
N ASP A 143 2.06 -16.08 -4.09
CA ASP A 143 1.72 -16.78 -5.34
C ASP A 143 1.14 -15.84 -6.42
N SER A 144 0.27 -14.90 -6.02
CA SER A 144 -0.32 -13.93 -6.95
C SER A 144 0.72 -12.93 -7.45
N VAL A 145 1.61 -12.46 -6.56
CA VAL A 145 2.70 -11.56 -6.92
C VAL A 145 3.70 -12.26 -7.84
N GLU A 146 4.11 -13.49 -7.52
CA GLU A 146 5.03 -14.29 -8.33
C GLU A 146 4.47 -14.57 -9.73
N ALA A 147 3.21 -15.00 -9.82
CA ALA A 147 2.55 -15.22 -11.11
C ALA A 147 2.49 -13.93 -11.94
N ALA A 148 2.19 -12.81 -11.30
CA ALA A 148 2.16 -11.51 -11.96
C ALA A 148 3.57 -11.11 -12.44
N VAL A 149 4.60 -11.30 -11.62
CA VAL A 149 6.00 -11.01 -11.96
C VAL A 149 6.48 -11.88 -13.12
N ALA A 150 6.21 -13.18 -13.09
CA ALA A 150 6.60 -14.12 -14.14
C ALA A 150 5.92 -13.80 -15.49
N SER A 151 4.71 -13.23 -15.46
CA SER A 151 3.95 -12.87 -16.66
C SER A 151 4.28 -11.49 -17.24
N HIS A 152 5.00 -10.63 -16.50
CA HIS A 152 5.24 -9.25 -16.90
C HIS A 152 6.68 -9.05 -17.37
N PRO A 153 6.90 -8.44 -18.53
CA PRO A 153 8.25 -8.11 -18.97
C PRO A 153 8.86 -7.04 -18.06
N ASP A 154 10.12 -7.23 -17.69
CA ASP A 154 10.96 -6.19 -17.07
C ASP A 154 10.42 -5.58 -15.76
N VAL A 155 9.97 -6.43 -14.84
CA VAL A 155 9.54 -6.02 -13.49
C VAL A 155 10.64 -5.26 -12.74
N ALA A 156 11.90 -5.62 -12.97
CA ALA A 156 13.06 -5.01 -12.33
C ALA A 156 13.20 -3.50 -12.62
N SER A 157 12.63 -3.00 -13.74
CA SER A 157 12.68 -1.58 -14.09
C SER A 157 11.52 -0.75 -13.52
N ILE A 158 10.50 -1.40 -12.92
CA ILE A 158 9.33 -0.72 -12.36
C ILE A 158 9.73 0.37 -11.37
N PRO A 159 10.62 0.13 -10.39
CA PRO A 159 11.04 1.17 -9.44
C PRO A 159 11.66 2.37 -10.16
N GLN A 160 12.66 2.17 -11.03
CA GLN A 160 13.35 3.27 -11.71
C GLN A 160 12.39 4.05 -12.64
N ARG A 161 11.47 3.36 -13.31
CA ARG A 161 10.43 3.97 -14.14
C ARG A 161 9.50 4.86 -13.32
N ASN A 162 9.04 4.38 -12.16
CA ASN A 162 8.17 5.12 -11.27
C ASN A 162 8.86 6.39 -10.75
N ILE A 163 10.12 6.27 -10.34
CA ILE A 163 10.94 7.38 -9.86
C ILE A 163 11.12 8.44 -10.96
N ALA A 164 11.46 8.01 -12.18
CA ALA A 164 11.61 8.92 -13.32
C ALA A 164 10.30 9.64 -13.67
N LEU A 165 9.17 8.93 -13.66
CA LEU A 165 7.85 9.50 -13.89
C LEU A 165 7.51 10.56 -12.85
N LEU A 166 7.71 10.26 -11.56
CA LEU A 166 7.41 11.17 -10.47
C LEU A 166 8.33 12.40 -10.48
N ARG A 167 9.63 12.22 -10.73
CA ARG A 167 10.60 13.33 -10.95
C ARG A 167 10.11 14.31 -12.01
N LYS A 168 9.71 13.79 -13.19
CA LYS A 168 9.22 14.62 -14.31
C LYS A 168 7.98 15.45 -13.95
N ARG A 169 7.09 14.90 -13.14
CA ARG A 169 5.86 15.60 -12.72
C ARG A 169 6.13 16.66 -11.66
N SER A 170 7.04 16.40 -10.72
CA SER A 170 7.47 17.39 -9.73
C SER A 170 8.11 18.61 -10.40
N SER A 171 8.97 18.40 -11.41
CA SER A 171 9.59 19.51 -12.16
C SER A 171 8.58 20.32 -12.98
N GLN A 172 7.52 19.68 -13.49
CA GLN A 172 6.47 20.38 -14.25
C GLN A 172 5.59 21.26 -13.36
N ARG A 173 5.31 20.82 -12.13
CA ARG A 173 4.57 21.62 -11.14
C ARG A 173 5.37 22.82 -10.61
N GLY A 174 6.68 22.65 -10.37
CA GLY A 174 7.54 23.75 -9.93
C GLY A 174 7.71 24.87 -10.97
N GLY A 175 7.62 24.54 -12.26
CA GLY A 175 7.68 25.54 -13.34
C GLY A 175 6.39 26.34 -13.55
N GLU A 176 5.26 25.89 -13.02
CA GLU A 176 3.99 26.64 -13.08
C GLU A 176 3.83 27.63 -11.90
N GLU A 177 4.50 27.39 -10.76
CA GLU A 177 4.53 28.32 -9.61
C GLU A 177 5.51 29.49 -9.78
N GLU A 178 6.56 29.36 -10.59
CA GLU A 178 7.48 30.47 -10.91
C GLU A 178 7.00 31.36 -12.07
N ALA A 179 5.94 30.96 -12.78
CA ALA A 179 5.41 31.64 -13.95
C ALA A 179 4.11 32.44 -13.70
N SER A 180 3.71 32.63 -12.44
CA SER A 180 2.48 33.36 -12.07
C SER A 180 2.72 34.56 -11.15
#